data_AF-A0A147DP70-F1
#
_entry.id   AF-A0A147DP70-F1
#
_cell.length_a   1.000
_cell.length_b   1.000
_cell.length_c   1.000
_cell.angle_alpha   90.00
_cell.angle_beta   90.00
_cell.angle_gamma   90.00
#
_symmetry.space_group_name_H-M   'P 1'
#
loop_
_entity.id
_entity.type
_entity.pdbx_description
1 polymer ?
#
loop_
_entity_poly.entity_id
_entity_poly.type
_entity_poly.pdbx_seq_one_letter_code
_entity_poly.pdbx_strand_id
1 'polypeptide(L)'
;MATRSLLTVPLLLTAAAAAVAWIAFGPAAALAFAALAVLEIAMAADSSVPMAGIAGRLHSPARRLFLSLGIVAGVLAMRLLLPPAAVAVGGATDPATAVDEAVFAPGSFSAHLAEVRPALAAFGAAFIWLVFAEYLFNTDRLTRRSWLGGLEARLARVARPRVWSVVTVATGVLVTTVLVGHQDAWAPGTVLPVALGGASGVTAYLASKRIARRALRGVDGTATGAVGTRWSWRIHVYASTVVFERGLVVFMLFEILDGVYSLSGSGVLGADGLGALEQAALAVAAIAVGAVFLARTTSRLDQAATLKRLRYLKAGAAYVLGVLAVLLWTSLLVPVPGAVVAWFGTVVIGLALATSLPWRAWARRLRLRTVAG
;
A
#
# COMPACT_ATOMS: atom_id res chain seq x y z
N MET A 1 7.78 27.36 -0.20
CA MET A 1 6.49 27.67 0.47
C MET A 1 5.46 26.53 0.39
N ALA A 2 5.42 25.70 -0.66
CA ALA A 2 4.42 24.63 -0.81
C ALA A 2 4.56 23.42 0.16
N THR A 3 5.75 23.14 0.69
CA THR A 3 6.02 22.04 1.63
C THR A 3 5.52 22.34 3.05
N ARG A 4 5.59 23.60 3.50
CA ARG A 4 5.16 23.98 4.85
C ARG A 4 3.68 23.67 5.10
N SER A 5 2.79 23.89 4.12
CA SER A 5 1.36 23.61 4.32
C SER A 5 0.95 22.14 4.10
N LEU A 6 1.87 21.26 3.66
CA LEU A 6 1.57 19.81 3.49
C LEU A 6 1.55 19.12 4.85
N LEU A 7 2.59 19.40 5.65
CA LEU A 7 2.82 18.75 6.93
C LEU A 7 2.11 19.46 8.09
N THR A 8 1.68 20.72 7.94
CA THR A 8 1.10 21.49 9.06
C THR A 8 -0.08 20.79 9.72
N VAL A 9 -1.08 20.35 8.95
CA VAL A 9 -2.25 19.73 9.59
C VAL A 9 -1.96 18.35 10.16
N PRO A 10 -1.28 17.43 9.45
CA PRO A 10 -0.87 16.17 10.05
C PRO A 10 0.00 16.34 11.30
N LEU A 11 0.94 17.29 11.31
CA LEU A 11 1.77 17.59 12.48
C LEU A 11 0.95 18.22 13.61
N LEU A 12 0.01 19.12 13.32
CA LEU A 12 -0.89 19.70 14.32
C LEU A 12 -1.81 18.63 14.92
N LEU A 13 -2.36 17.74 14.10
CA LEU A 13 -3.16 16.60 14.55
C LEU A 13 -2.32 15.65 15.40
N THR A 14 -1.08 15.36 14.99
CA THR A 14 -0.14 14.55 15.77
C THR A 14 0.18 15.20 17.11
N ALA A 15 0.48 16.50 17.12
CA ALA A 15 0.79 17.23 18.35
C ALA A 15 -0.43 17.31 19.29
N ALA A 16 -1.62 17.56 18.75
CA ALA A 16 -2.85 17.61 19.53
C ALA A 16 -3.20 16.23 20.11
N ALA A 17 -3.15 15.17 19.30
CA ALA A 17 -3.43 13.81 19.76
C ALA A 17 -2.35 13.30 20.74
N ALA A 18 -1.08 13.67 20.54
CA ALA A 18 -0.02 13.37 21.50
C ALA A 18 -0.22 14.10 22.83
N ALA A 19 -0.68 15.36 22.82
CA ALA A 19 -1.02 16.08 24.04
C ALA A 19 -2.21 15.44 24.78
N VAL A 20 -3.23 15.00 24.05
CA VAL A 20 -4.36 14.24 24.63
C VAL A 20 -3.86 12.92 25.23
N ALA A 21 -3.03 12.16 24.52
CA ALA A 21 -2.44 10.93 25.02
C ALA A 21 -1.57 11.15 26.26
N TRP A 22 -0.83 12.27 26.33
CA TRP A 22 -0.04 12.63 27.49
C TRP A 22 -0.91 12.86 28.72
N ILE A 23 -2.01 13.60 28.56
CA ILE A 23 -2.91 13.93 29.66
C ILE A 23 -3.71 12.69 30.11
N ALA A 24 -4.18 11.88 29.16
CA ALA A 24 -5.05 10.74 29.45
C ALA A 24 -4.31 9.49 29.91
N PHE A 25 -3.14 9.21 29.33
CA PHE A 25 -2.44 7.92 29.46
C PHE A 25 -0.96 8.08 29.87
N GLY A 26 -0.50 9.32 30.09
CA GLY A 26 0.85 9.63 30.54
C GLY A 26 1.89 9.80 29.43
N PRO A 27 3.13 10.17 29.81
CA PRO A 27 4.18 10.54 28.87
C PRO A 27 4.64 9.41 27.96
N ALA A 28 4.66 8.17 28.47
CA ALA A 28 5.05 6.99 27.69
C ALA A 28 4.06 6.73 26.54
N ALA A 29 2.76 6.85 26.80
CA ALA A 29 1.71 6.70 25.78
C ALA A 29 1.79 7.78 24.70
N ALA A 30 2.07 9.03 25.08
CA ALA A 30 2.26 10.12 24.14
C ALA A 30 3.46 9.88 23.21
N LEU A 31 4.57 9.36 23.75
CA LEU A 31 5.76 9.04 22.97
C LEU A 31 5.53 7.83 22.06
N ALA A 32 4.86 6.79 22.55
CA ALA A 32 4.43 5.65 21.74
C ALA A 32 3.51 6.08 20.59
N PHE A 33 2.51 6.93 20.87
CA PHE A 33 1.65 7.50 19.83
C PHE A 33 2.43 8.33 18.83
N ALA A 34 3.35 9.19 19.27
CA ALA A 34 4.16 10.00 18.37
C ALA A 34 5.02 9.12 17.45
N ALA A 35 5.62 8.05 17.98
CA ALA A 35 6.38 7.08 17.20
C ALA A 35 5.49 6.35 16.17
N LEU A 36 4.32 5.87 16.60
CA LEU A 36 3.32 5.25 15.71
C LEU A 36 2.89 6.23 14.61
N ALA A 37 2.52 7.46 14.96
CA ALA A 37 2.10 8.48 14.00
C ALA A 37 3.20 8.83 12.99
N VAL A 38 4.47 8.87 13.41
CA VAL A 38 5.61 9.10 12.50
C VAL A 38 5.79 7.92 11.55
N LEU A 39 5.73 6.69 12.05
CA LEU A 39 5.78 5.48 11.23
C LEU A 39 4.65 5.50 10.19
N GLU A 40 3.44 5.84 10.64
CA GLU A 40 2.25 5.94 9.80
C GLU A 40 2.39 6.97 8.68
N ILE A 41 2.91 8.15 9.00
CA ILE A 41 3.17 9.21 8.04
C ILE A 41 4.24 8.77 7.02
N ALA A 42 5.32 8.15 7.49
CA ALA A 42 6.41 7.68 6.63
C ALA A 42 5.88 6.66 5.60
N MET A 43 5.11 5.67 6.07
CA MET A 43 4.54 4.62 5.22
C MET A 43 3.42 5.15 4.29
N ALA A 44 2.64 6.12 4.75
CA ALA A 44 1.65 6.82 3.93
C ALA A 44 2.29 7.66 2.81
N ALA A 45 3.48 8.21 3.00
CA ALA A 45 4.13 9.03 1.98
C ALA A 45 4.35 8.26 0.66
N ASP A 46 4.81 7.02 0.78
CA ASP A 46 5.17 6.17 -0.37
C ASP A 46 3.93 5.72 -1.17
N SER A 47 2.80 5.55 -0.50
CA SER A 47 1.53 5.12 -1.13
C SER A 47 0.75 6.26 -1.81
N SER A 48 1.04 7.52 -1.46
CA SER A 48 0.33 8.71 -1.99
C SER A 48 0.47 8.90 -3.50
N VAL A 49 1.63 8.53 -4.05
CA VAL A 49 1.99 8.71 -5.45
C VAL A 49 1.14 7.85 -6.40
N PRO A 50 1.09 6.51 -6.25
CA PRO A 50 0.21 5.69 -7.07
C PRO A 50 -1.26 6.10 -6.95
N MET A 51 -1.71 6.48 -5.75
CA MET A 51 -3.09 6.90 -5.48
C MET A 51 -3.45 8.20 -6.23
N ALA A 52 -2.54 9.16 -6.28
CA ALA A 52 -2.75 10.42 -6.99
C ALA A 52 -2.88 10.21 -8.51
N GLY A 53 -2.16 9.24 -9.06
CA GLY A 53 -2.27 8.86 -10.46
C GLY A 53 -3.64 8.32 -10.87
N ILE A 54 -4.41 7.80 -9.91
CA ILE A 54 -5.79 7.31 -10.10
C ILE A 54 -6.77 8.47 -9.95
N ALA A 55 -6.61 9.29 -8.90
CA ALA A 55 -7.47 10.46 -8.65
C ALA A 55 -7.63 11.33 -9.91
N GLY A 56 -6.55 11.52 -10.67
CA GLY A 56 -6.57 12.30 -11.91
C GLY A 56 -7.38 11.70 -13.07
N ARG A 57 -7.89 10.47 -12.93
CA ARG A 57 -8.80 9.82 -13.88
C ARG A 57 -10.27 9.93 -13.46
N LEU A 58 -10.56 10.36 -12.23
CA LEU A 58 -11.93 10.59 -11.78
C LEU A 58 -12.41 11.97 -12.21
N HIS A 59 -13.65 12.05 -12.68
CA HIS A 59 -14.33 13.32 -12.91
C HIS A 59 -14.74 13.95 -11.57
N SER A 60 -14.84 15.28 -11.54
CA SER A 60 -15.47 15.99 -10.42
C SER A 60 -16.99 15.78 -10.49
N PRO A 61 -17.71 15.44 -9.40
CA PRO A 61 -17.37 15.58 -7.97
C PRO A 61 -16.74 14.36 -7.29
N ALA A 62 -16.78 13.17 -7.90
CA ALA A 62 -16.27 11.93 -7.31
C ALA A 62 -14.78 12.02 -6.93
N ARG A 63 -13.98 12.72 -7.74
CA ARG A 63 -12.57 13.02 -7.43
C ARG A 63 -12.39 13.77 -6.10
N ARG A 64 -13.25 14.75 -5.80
CA ARG A 64 -13.17 15.50 -4.54
C ARG A 64 -13.52 14.63 -3.35
N LEU A 65 -14.61 13.86 -3.46
CA LEU A 65 -15.03 12.92 -2.42
C LEU A 65 -13.97 11.84 -2.17
N PHE A 66 -13.35 11.32 -3.23
CA PHE A 66 -12.28 10.34 -3.15
C PHE A 66 -11.05 10.89 -2.42
N LEU A 67 -10.60 12.09 -2.80
CA LEU A 67 -9.43 12.74 -2.21
C LEU A 67 -9.65 13.25 -0.78
N SER A 68 -10.89 13.52 -0.38
CA SER A 68 -11.22 13.96 0.98
C SER A 68 -11.54 12.80 1.90
N LEU A 69 -12.64 12.09 1.64
CA LEU A 69 -13.18 11.06 2.52
C LEU A 69 -12.82 9.65 2.05
N GLY A 70 -12.77 9.41 0.74
CA GLY A 70 -12.58 8.07 0.19
C GLY A 70 -11.22 7.45 0.56
N ILE A 71 -10.14 8.23 0.53
CA ILE A 71 -8.82 7.76 0.98
C ILE A 71 -8.83 7.50 2.49
N VAL A 72 -9.39 8.41 3.29
CA VAL A 72 -9.41 8.26 4.76
C VAL A 72 -10.22 7.04 5.18
N ALA A 73 -11.45 6.92 4.68
CA ALA A 73 -12.31 5.77 4.94
C ALA A 73 -11.71 4.48 4.39
N GLY A 74 -11.07 4.52 3.22
CA GLY A 74 -10.39 3.36 2.64
C GLY A 74 -9.21 2.88 3.49
N VAL A 75 -8.38 3.79 4.00
CA VAL A 75 -7.26 3.45 4.90
C VAL A 75 -7.80 2.85 6.20
N LEU A 76 -8.78 3.49 6.83
CA LEU A 76 -9.38 2.97 8.06
C LEU A 76 -10.02 1.60 7.85
N ALA A 77 -10.84 1.44 6.81
CA ALA A 77 -11.48 0.16 6.51
C ALA A 77 -10.44 -0.94 6.26
N MET A 78 -9.43 -0.67 5.45
CA MET A 78 -8.43 -1.68 5.11
C MET A 78 -7.51 -2.03 6.29
N ARG A 79 -7.40 -1.16 7.30
CA ARG A 79 -6.46 -1.37 8.42
C ARG A 79 -7.15 -1.85 9.68
N LEU A 80 -8.42 -1.50 9.87
CA LEU A 80 -9.20 -1.95 11.01
C LEU A 80 -10.02 -3.20 10.70
N LEU A 81 -10.44 -3.41 9.44
CA LEU A 81 -11.30 -4.54 9.09
C LEU A 81 -10.55 -5.72 8.49
N LEU A 82 -9.47 -5.50 7.73
CA LEU A 82 -8.76 -6.61 7.08
C LEU A 82 -8.04 -7.54 8.07
N PRO A 83 -7.35 -7.07 9.12
CA PRO A 83 -6.69 -7.99 10.05
C PRO A 83 -7.70 -8.92 10.76
N PRO A 84 -8.81 -8.43 11.36
CA PRO A 84 -9.83 -9.31 11.93
C PRO A 84 -10.50 -10.20 10.90
N ALA A 85 -10.78 -9.71 9.68
CA ALA A 85 -11.35 -10.54 8.62
C ALA A 85 -10.39 -11.66 8.19
N ALA A 86 -9.08 -11.40 8.16
CA ALA A 86 -8.08 -12.40 7.85
C ALA A 86 -8.02 -13.50 8.93
N VAL A 87 -8.02 -13.11 10.21
CA VAL A 87 -8.08 -14.05 11.34
C VAL A 87 -9.37 -14.87 11.30
N ALA A 88 -10.52 -14.23 11.07
CA ALA A 88 -11.81 -14.90 10.97
C ALA A 88 -11.83 -15.97 9.86
N VAL A 89 -11.30 -15.64 8.67
CA VAL A 89 -11.22 -16.58 7.55
C VAL A 89 -10.21 -17.70 7.83
N GLY A 90 -9.05 -17.38 8.41
CA GLY A 90 -7.99 -18.36 8.66
C GLY A 90 -8.29 -19.33 9.79
N GLY A 91 -8.90 -18.84 10.87
CA GLY A 91 -9.33 -19.64 12.02
C GLY A 91 -10.74 -20.22 11.88
N ALA A 92 -11.46 -19.90 10.80
CA ALA A 92 -12.88 -20.21 10.61
C ALA A 92 -13.77 -19.75 11.78
N THR A 93 -13.43 -18.59 12.36
CA THR A 93 -14.18 -17.95 13.45
C THR A 93 -15.12 -16.88 12.91
N ASP A 94 -16.10 -16.47 13.74
CA ASP A 94 -17.02 -15.40 13.35
C ASP A 94 -16.28 -14.05 13.28
N PRO A 95 -16.50 -13.21 12.26
CA PRO A 95 -15.79 -11.93 12.16
C PRO A 95 -15.99 -11.01 13.37
N ALA A 96 -17.14 -11.08 14.06
CA ALA A 96 -17.36 -10.30 15.26
C ALA A 96 -16.42 -10.73 16.39
N THR A 97 -16.17 -12.05 16.55
CA THR A 97 -15.27 -12.54 17.60
C THR A 97 -13.83 -12.14 17.33
N ALA A 98 -13.39 -12.12 16.07
CA ALA A 98 -12.05 -11.64 15.72
C ALA A 98 -11.88 -10.13 15.98
N VAL A 99 -12.94 -9.33 15.82
CA VAL A 99 -12.93 -7.89 16.17
C VAL A 99 -12.90 -7.70 17.68
N ASP A 100 -13.71 -8.46 18.43
CA ASP A 100 -13.69 -8.43 19.89
C ASP A 100 -12.30 -8.82 20.42
N GLU A 101 -11.70 -9.85 19.85
CA GLU A 101 -10.35 -10.28 20.21
C GLU A 101 -9.31 -9.18 19.92
N ALA A 102 -9.39 -8.51 18.77
CA ALA A 102 -8.49 -7.41 18.42
C ALA A 102 -8.55 -6.23 19.40
N VAL A 103 -9.70 -5.99 20.02
CA VAL A 103 -9.92 -4.85 20.93
C VAL A 103 -9.66 -5.23 22.40
N PHE A 104 -10.14 -6.38 22.83
CA PHE A 104 -10.15 -6.78 24.24
C PHE A 104 -9.08 -7.81 24.60
N ALA A 105 -8.52 -8.52 23.61
CA ALA A 105 -7.49 -9.55 23.81
C ALA A 105 -6.37 -9.46 22.75
N PRO A 106 -5.63 -8.34 22.68
CA PRO A 106 -4.65 -8.09 21.60
C PRO A 106 -3.53 -9.13 21.54
N GLY A 107 -3.21 -9.78 22.67
CA GLY A 107 -2.21 -10.84 22.72
C GLY A 107 -2.63 -12.11 21.97
N SER A 108 -3.86 -12.59 22.20
CA SER A 108 -4.38 -13.76 21.51
C SER A 108 -4.69 -13.45 20.04
N PHE A 109 -5.19 -12.24 19.76
CA PHE A 109 -5.38 -11.77 18.39
C PHE A 109 -4.07 -11.79 17.60
N SER A 110 -2.98 -11.33 18.21
CA SER A 110 -1.65 -11.33 17.58
C SER A 110 -1.13 -12.75 17.32
N ALA A 111 -1.42 -13.70 18.20
CA ALA A 111 -1.05 -15.11 18.02
C ALA A 111 -1.81 -15.73 16.85
N HIS A 112 -3.14 -15.58 16.81
CA HIS A 112 -3.95 -16.08 15.70
C HIS A 112 -3.58 -15.39 14.36
N LEU A 113 -3.27 -14.09 14.38
CA LEU A 113 -2.81 -13.39 13.19
C LEU A 113 -1.45 -13.93 12.70
N ALA A 114 -0.54 -14.27 13.61
CA ALA A 114 0.75 -14.88 13.27
C ALA A 114 0.58 -16.26 12.61
N GLU A 115 -0.40 -17.06 13.03
CA GLU A 115 -0.72 -18.36 12.43
C GLU A 115 -1.23 -18.23 10.99
N VAL A 116 -2.05 -17.21 10.71
CA VAL A 116 -2.63 -16.97 9.37
C VAL A 116 -1.67 -16.22 8.43
N ARG A 117 -0.63 -15.58 8.98
CA ARG A 117 0.32 -14.74 8.23
C ARG A 117 0.98 -15.42 7.03
N PRO A 118 1.41 -16.70 7.05
CA PRO A 118 2.00 -17.33 5.86
C PRO A 118 1.02 -17.36 4.67
N ALA A 119 -0.27 -17.61 4.91
CA ALA A 119 -1.28 -17.54 3.86
C ALA A 119 -1.46 -16.11 3.33
N LEU A 120 -1.51 -15.12 4.23
CA LEU A 120 -1.64 -13.70 3.86
C LEU A 120 -0.45 -13.21 3.07
N ALA A 121 0.77 -13.57 3.47
CA ALA A 121 1.98 -13.18 2.77
C ALA A 121 2.03 -13.79 1.37
N ALA A 122 1.68 -15.06 1.21
CA ALA A 122 1.59 -15.71 -0.11
C ALA A 122 0.50 -15.09 -0.99
N PHE A 123 -0.66 -14.79 -0.42
CA PHE A 123 -1.76 -14.08 -1.09
C PHE A 123 -1.31 -12.70 -1.57
N GLY A 124 -0.71 -11.92 -0.68
CA GLY A 124 -0.22 -10.58 -0.97
C GLY A 124 0.85 -10.59 -2.05
N ALA A 125 1.82 -11.50 -1.95
CA ALA A 125 2.89 -11.64 -2.92
C ALA A 125 2.33 -11.88 -4.33
N ALA A 126 1.42 -12.85 -4.47
CA ALA A 126 0.81 -13.17 -5.75
C ALA A 126 -0.03 -12.02 -6.33
N PHE A 127 -0.88 -11.41 -5.49
CA PHE A 127 -1.74 -10.31 -5.90
C PHE A 127 -0.93 -9.08 -6.35
N ILE A 128 0.03 -8.65 -5.53
CA ILE A 128 0.86 -7.47 -5.79
C ILE A 128 1.79 -7.72 -6.97
N TRP A 129 2.33 -8.93 -7.10
CA TRP A 129 3.13 -9.31 -8.26
C TRP A 129 2.32 -9.17 -9.55
N LEU A 130 1.05 -9.58 -9.58
CA LEU A 130 0.21 -9.42 -10.77
C LEU A 130 -0.07 -7.95 -11.11
N VAL A 131 -0.29 -7.10 -10.10
CA VAL A 131 -0.38 -5.64 -10.30
C VAL A 131 0.93 -5.08 -10.86
N PHE A 132 2.07 -5.55 -10.35
CA PHE A 132 3.39 -5.19 -10.86
C PHE A 132 3.66 -5.77 -12.25
N ALA A 133 3.23 -6.99 -12.58
CA ALA A 133 3.48 -7.63 -13.86
C ALA A 133 2.64 -6.99 -14.98
N GLU A 134 1.43 -6.52 -14.66
CA GLU A 134 0.66 -5.63 -15.53
C GLU A 134 1.41 -4.31 -15.75
N TYR A 135 2.18 -3.85 -14.74
CA TYR A 135 3.19 -2.84 -14.98
C TYR A 135 4.28 -3.37 -15.95
N LEU A 136 5.08 -4.33 -15.53
CA LEU A 136 6.30 -4.78 -16.19
C LEU A 136 6.15 -5.13 -17.68
N PHE A 137 5.08 -5.82 -18.06
CA PHE A 137 4.89 -6.36 -19.42
C PHE A 137 4.07 -5.46 -20.36
N ASN A 138 3.64 -4.26 -19.95
CA ASN A 138 2.78 -3.45 -20.82
C ASN A 138 3.54 -2.80 -22.00
N THR A 139 3.14 -3.17 -23.21
CA THR A 139 3.65 -2.64 -24.49
C THR A 139 3.39 -1.14 -24.68
N ASP A 140 2.30 -0.58 -24.14
CA ASP A 140 1.96 0.85 -24.28
C ASP A 140 2.98 1.77 -23.59
N ARG A 141 3.87 1.20 -22.75
CA ARG A 141 4.98 1.94 -22.15
C ARG A 141 6.10 2.25 -23.10
N LEU A 142 6.27 1.52 -24.20
CA LEU A 142 7.40 1.74 -25.12
C LEU A 142 7.41 3.17 -25.71
N THR A 143 6.25 3.83 -25.77
CA THR A 143 6.10 5.23 -26.18
C THR A 143 6.59 6.24 -25.13
N ARG A 144 6.72 5.83 -23.86
CA ARG A 144 7.24 6.62 -22.73
C ARG A 144 8.66 6.15 -22.45
N ARG A 145 9.66 7.07 -22.43
CA ARG A 145 11.05 6.70 -22.07
C ARG A 145 11.05 5.89 -20.77
N SER A 146 11.54 4.65 -20.83
CA SER A 146 11.69 3.75 -19.68
C SER A 146 12.59 4.37 -18.61
N TRP A 147 12.34 4.02 -17.35
CA TRP A 147 13.15 4.50 -16.23
C TRP A 147 14.47 3.73 -16.15
N LEU A 148 14.43 2.40 -16.27
CA LEU A 148 15.62 1.54 -16.27
C LEU A 148 16.18 1.30 -17.68
N GLY A 149 15.72 2.05 -18.69
CA GLY A 149 16.25 2.00 -20.04
C GLY A 149 15.98 0.68 -20.78
N GLY A 150 17.04 0.04 -21.28
CA GLY A 150 16.96 -1.08 -22.23
C GLY A 150 16.41 -2.39 -21.65
N LEU A 151 16.66 -2.67 -20.36
CA LEU A 151 16.13 -3.87 -19.70
C LEU A 151 14.60 -3.81 -19.60
N GLU A 152 14.08 -2.68 -19.14
CA GLU A 152 12.63 -2.43 -19.07
C GLU A 152 11.98 -2.47 -20.45
N ALA A 153 12.65 -1.92 -21.49
CA ALA A 153 12.16 -1.99 -22.87
C ALA A 153 12.14 -3.42 -23.45
N ARG A 154 13.04 -4.31 -23.02
CA ARG A 154 13.00 -5.74 -23.40
C ARG A 154 11.81 -6.44 -22.77
N LEU A 155 11.60 -6.25 -21.46
CA LEU A 155 10.49 -6.86 -20.73
C LEU A 155 9.12 -6.35 -21.22
N ALA A 156 9.01 -5.08 -21.60
CA ALA A 156 7.78 -4.52 -22.15
C ALA A 156 7.46 -5.00 -23.59
N ARG A 157 8.41 -5.63 -24.31
CA ARG A 157 8.23 -6.12 -25.71
C ARG A 157 7.70 -7.54 -25.80
N VAL A 158 7.37 -8.17 -24.67
CA VAL A 158 6.95 -9.56 -24.63
C VAL A 158 5.60 -9.75 -25.33
N ALA A 159 5.53 -10.76 -26.21
CA ALA A 159 4.28 -11.15 -26.85
C ALA A 159 3.29 -11.69 -25.81
N ARG A 160 2.02 -11.25 -25.89
CA ARG A 160 0.92 -11.64 -24.96
C ARG A 160 1.25 -11.33 -23.48
N PRO A 161 1.33 -10.06 -23.09
CA PRO A 161 1.77 -9.65 -21.75
C PRO A 161 0.93 -10.24 -20.61
N ARG A 162 -0.37 -10.43 -20.83
CA ARG A 162 -1.28 -11.05 -19.84
C ARG A 162 -0.90 -12.50 -19.51
N VAL A 163 -0.41 -13.26 -20.49
CA VAL A 163 0.00 -14.66 -20.28
C VAL A 163 1.24 -14.68 -19.40
N TRP A 164 2.23 -13.84 -19.70
CA TRP A 164 3.46 -13.74 -18.91
C TRP A 164 3.24 -13.23 -17.49
N SER A 165 2.28 -12.33 -17.26
CA SER A 165 1.88 -11.97 -15.90
C SER A 165 1.41 -13.19 -15.09
N VAL A 166 0.59 -14.06 -15.68
CA VAL A 166 0.08 -15.26 -15.02
C VAL A 166 1.17 -16.34 -14.87
N VAL A 167 2.02 -16.54 -15.89
CA VAL A 167 3.12 -17.51 -15.82
C VAL A 167 4.12 -17.13 -14.72
N THR A 168 4.52 -15.86 -14.66
CA THR A 168 5.49 -15.40 -13.65
C THR A 168 4.94 -15.49 -12.23
N VAL A 169 3.67 -15.14 -12.00
CA VAL A 169 3.08 -15.31 -10.66
C VAL A 169 2.93 -16.78 -10.30
N ALA A 170 2.50 -17.64 -11.24
CA ALA A 170 2.34 -19.07 -10.98
C ALA A 170 3.69 -19.72 -10.67
N THR A 171 4.75 -19.28 -11.36
CA THR A 171 6.13 -19.69 -11.06
C THR A 171 6.53 -19.22 -9.67
N GLY A 172 6.28 -17.96 -9.32
CA GLY A 172 6.57 -17.43 -7.99
C GLY A 172 5.88 -18.22 -6.87
N VAL A 173 4.57 -18.45 -7.00
CA VAL A 173 3.79 -19.28 -6.06
C VAL A 173 4.37 -20.69 -5.96
N LEU A 174 4.57 -21.37 -7.09
CA LEU A 174 5.12 -22.73 -7.12
C LEU A 174 6.49 -22.80 -6.43
N VAL A 175 7.41 -21.91 -6.81
CA VAL A 175 8.76 -21.87 -6.23
C VAL A 175 8.68 -21.64 -4.72
N THR A 176 7.89 -20.68 -4.25
CA THR A 176 7.77 -20.45 -2.81
C THR A 176 7.13 -21.62 -2.07
N THR A 177 6.09 -22.25 -2.62
CA THR A 177 5.46 -23.42 -2.01
C THR A 177 6.45 -24.58 -1.90
N VAL A 178 7.27 -24.83 -2.93
CA VAL A 178 8.29 -25.88 -2.92
C VAL A 178 9.41 -25.57 -1.92
N LEU A 179 9.87 -24.31 -1.86
CA LEU A 179 10.92 -23.90 -0.93
C LEU A 179 10.46 -24.00 0.54
N VAL A 180 9.26 -23.52 0.85
CA VAL A 180 8.65 -23.67 2.19
C VAL A 180 8.44 -25.15 2.51
N GLY A 181 7.92 -25.94 1.56
CA GLY A 181 7.76 -27.38 1.74
C GLY A 181 9.08 -28.09 2.00
N HIS A 182 10.17 -27.69 1.36
CA HIS A 182 11.48 -28.25 1.65
C HIS A 182 12.00 -27.85 3.04
N GLN A 183 11.78 -26.60 3.48
CA GLN A 183 12.21 -26.12 4.79
C GLN A 183 11.44 -26.80 5.94
N ASP A 184 10.13 -26.99 5.79
CA ASP A 184 9.25 -27.54 6.83
C ASP A 184 8.93 -29.03 6.63
N ALA A 185 9.78 -29.77 5.91
CA ALA A 185 9.60 -31.20 5.64
C ALA A 185 8.19 -31.58 5.12
N TRP A 186 7.63 -30.73 4.27
CA TRP A 186 6.30 -30.86 3.65
C TRP A 186 5.14 -30.93 4.64
N ALA A 187 5.30 -30.29 5.81
CA ALA A 187 4.22 -30.17 6.79
C ALA A 187 2.95 -29.55 6.16
N PRO A 188 1.81 -30.25 6.17
CA PRO A 188 0.58 -29.74 5.54
C PRO A 188 0.14 -28.40 6.14
N GLY A 189 0.40 -28.19 7.44
CA GLY A 189 0.05 -26.98 8.17
C GLY A 189 0.77 -25.70 7.70
N THR A 190 1.89 -25.80 6.98
CA THR A 190 2.61 -24.63 6.46
C THR A 190 2.54 -24.53 4.95
N VAL A 191 2.64 -25.67 4.25
CA VAL A 191 2.64 -25.72 2.78
C VAL A 191 1.26 -25.38 2.20
N LEU A 192 0.18 -25.92 2.77
CA LEU A 192 -1.17 -25.74 2.24
C LEU A 192 -1.64 -24.29 2.36
N PRO A 193 -1.46 -23.59 3.51
CA PRO A 193 -1.78 -22.16 3.61
C PRO A 193 -1.03 -21.30 2.59
N VAL A 194 0.26 -21.58 2.34
CA VAL A 194 1.06 -20.83 1.34
C VAL A 194 0.54 -21.07 -0.08
N ALA A 195 0.26 -22.32 -0.46
CA ALA A 195 -0.24 -22.66 -1.78
C ALA A 195 -1.64 -22.06 -2.04
N LEU A 196 -2.56 -22.23 -1.09
CA LEU A 196 -3.92 -21.69 -1.17
C LEU A 196 -3.95 -20.17 -1.08
N GLY A 197 -3.09 -19.58 -0.24
CA GLY A 197 -2.87 -18.14 -0.16
C GLY A 197 -2.42 -17.58 -1.51
N GLY A 198 -1.38 -18.15 -2.11
CA GLY A 198 -0.92 -17.76 -3.45
C GLY A 198 -2.01 -17.88 -4.52
N ALA A 199 -2.72 -19.01 -4.57
CA ALA A 199 -3.80 -19.24 -5.52
C ALA A 199 -4.99 -18.27 -5.33
N SER A 200 -5.36 -17.99 -4.08
CA SER A 200 -6.42 -17.02 -3.76
C SER A 200 -6.01 -15.59 -4.10
N GLY A 201 -4.73 -15.23 -3.95
CA GLY A 201 -4.18 -13.94 -4.40
C GLY A 201 -4.29 -13.75 -5.92
N VAL A 202 -3.92 -14.78 -6.69
CA VAL A 202 -4.12 -14.80 -8.15
C VAL A 202 -5.60 -14.65 -8.50
N THR A 203 -6.45 -15.41 -7.83
CA THR A 203 -7.90 -15.42 -8.06
C THR A 203 -8.52 -14.06 -7.76
N ALA A 204 -8.16 -13.43 -6.64
CA ALA A 204 -8.62 -12.10 -6.23
C ALA A 204 -8.23 -11.03 -7.26
N TYR A 205 -6.99 -11.05 -7.76
CA TYR A 205 -6.56 -10.12 -8.81
C TYR A 205 -7.38 -10.31 -10.09
N LEU A 206 -7.53 -11.55 -10.56
CA LEU A 206 -8.28 -11.84 -11.79
C LEU A 206 -9.76 -11.48 -11.63
N ALA A 207 -10.35 -11.73 -10.46
CA ALA A 207 -11.71 -11.33 -10.13
C ALA A 207 -11.87 -9.81 -10.16
N SER A 208 -10.96 -9.06 -9.50
CA SER A 208 -10.93 -7.59 -9.54
C SER A 208 -10.90 -7.08 -10.99
N LYS A 209 -10.00 -7.59 -11.84
CA LYS A 209 -9.92 -7.19 -13.26
C LYS A 209 -11.15 -7.58 -14.06
N ARG A 210 -11.80 -8.71 -13.76
CA ARG A 210 -13.06 -9.10 -14.40
C ARG A 210 -14.18 -8.13 -14.03
N ILE A 211 -14.29 -7.74 -12.76
CA ILE A 211 -15.27 -6.77 -12.26
C ILE A 211 -15.02 -5.40 -12.89
N ALA A 212 -13.78 -4.91 -12.86
CA ALA A 212 -13.39 -3.63 -13.45
C ALA A 212 -13.70 -3.55 -14.95
N ARG A 213 -13.39 -4.62 -15.72
CA ARG A 213 -13.73 -4.67 -17.15
C ARG A 213 -15.24 -4.68 -17.38
N ARG A 214 -16.01 -5.45 -16.61
CA ARG A 214 -17.48 -5.44 -16.71
C ARG A 214 -18.05 -4.06 -16.39
N ALA A 215 -17.52 -3.39 -15.37
CA ALA A 215 -17.93 -2.03 -15.01
C ALA A 215 -17.72 -1.05 -16.17
N LEU A 216 -16.64 -1.19 -16.96
CA LEU A 216 -16.29 -0.29 -18.06
C LEU A 216 -16.91 -0.65 -19.45
N ARG A 217 -17.49 -1.85 -19.64
CA ARG A 217 -18.05 -2.28 -20.94
C ARG A 217 -19.21 -1.39 -21.43
N GLY A 218 -19.03 -0.65 -22.52
CA GLY A 218 -20.06 0.23 -23.08
C GLY A 218 -20.05 1.67 -22.55
N VAL A 219 -18.96 2.08 -21.88
CA VAL A 219 -18.65 3.49 -21.63
C VAL A 219 -17.76 3.99 -22.78
N ASP A 220 -18.34 4.22 -23.95
CA ASP A 220 -17.63 4.80 -25.09
C ASP A 220 -17.71 6.34 -25.04
N GLY A 221 -16.59 6.98 -25.39
CA GLY A 221 -16.25 8.37 -25.08
C GLY A 221 -17.00 9.48 -25.84
N THR A 222 -18.24 9.28 -26.25
CA THR A 222 -19.05 10.29 -26.95
C THR A 222 -20.19 10.89 -26.12
N ALA A 223 -20.40 10.44 -24.88
CA ALA A 223 -21.45 10.98 -24.01
C ALA A 223 -20.90 11.97 -22.98
N THR A 224 -20.35 13.11 -23.43
CA THR A 224 -20.05 14.26 -22.55
C THR A 224 -21.31 15.01 -22.07
N GLY A 225 -22.51 14.48 -22.34
CA GLY A 225 -23.79 15.16 -22.10
C GLY A 225 -24.75 14.52 -21.10
N ALA A 226 -24.35 13.52 -20.30
CA ALA A 226 -25.26 12.89 -19.33
C ALA A 226 -24.70 12.90 -17.91
N VAL A 227 -24.58 14.11 -17.35
CA VAL A 227 -24.62 14.29 -15.90
C VAL A 227 -26.03 13.90 -15.45
N GLY A 228 -26.18 12.78 -14.73
CA GLY A 228 -27.41 12.54 -13.96
C GLY A 228 -27.82 11.11 -13.71
N THR A 229 -27.94 10.23 -14.71
CA THR A 229 -28.79 9.05 -14.52
C THR A 229 -28.23 7.78 -15.16
N ARG A 230 -28.30 6.68 -14.40
CA ARG A 230 -28.02 5.28 -14.78
C ARG A 230 -26.56 4.80 -14.87
N TRP A 231 -25.60 5.65 -15.25
CA TRP A 231 -24.20 5.19 -15.48
C TRP A 231 -23.21 5.51 -14.33
N SER A 232 -23.65 6.33 -13.37
CA SER A 232 -22.83 6.75 -12.22
C SER A 232 -22.30 5.56 -11.41
N TRP A 233 -23.14 4.57 -11.07
CA TRP A 233 -22.75 3.44 -10.23
C TRP A 233 -21.61 2.59 -10.83
N ARG A 234 -21.52 2.48 -12.17
CA ARG A 234 -20.48 1.70 -12.85
C ARG A 234 -19.09 2.31 -12.67
N ILE A 235 -19.00 3.65 -12.71
CA ILE A 235 -17.75 4.36 -12.43
C ILE A 235 -17.38 4.21 -10.95
N HIS A 236 -18.36 4.20 -10.04
CA HIS A 236 -18.12 3.95 -8.61
C HIS A 236 -17.62 2.52 -8.38
N VAL A 237 -18.15 1.51 -9.09
CA VAL A 237 -17.64 0.12 -9.03
C VAL A 237 -16.23 0.02 -9.59
N TYR A 238 -15.93 0.69 -10.70
CA TYR A 238 -14.54 0.72 -11.20
C TYR A 238 -13.61 1.40 -10.18
N ALA A 239 -14.01 2.56 -9.64
CA ALA A 239 -13.23 3.25 -8.62
C ALA A 239 -13.02 2.36 -7.39
N SER A 240 -14.05 1.65 -6.90
CA SER A 240 -13.93 0.77 -5.74
C SER A 240 -12.97 -0.41 -5.98
N THR A 241 -12.96 -1.02 -7.17
CA THR A 241 -11.97 -2.07 -7.49
C THR A 241 -10.53 -1.55 -7.41
N VAL A 242 -10.31 -0.30 -7.83
CA VAL A 242 -8.99 0.33 -7.77
C VAL A 242 -8.62 0.71 -6.34
N VAL A 243 -9.55 1.26 -5.57
CA VAL A 243 -9.33 1.55 -4.13
C VAL A 243 -9.03 0.26 -3.38
N PHE A 244 -9.75 -0.82 -3.66
CA PHE A 244 -9.52 -2.13 -3.08
C PHE A 244 -8.12 -2.65 -3.45
N GLU A 245 -7.73 -2.65 -4.73
CA GLU A 245 -6.39 -3.07 -5.17
C GLU A 245 -5.28 -2.31 -4.43
N ARG A 246 -5.45 -1.01 -4.20
CA ARG A 246 -4.46 -0.17 -3.50
C ARG A 246 -4.50 -0.33 -1.99
N GLY A 247 -5.69 -0.41 -1.42
CA GLY A 247 -5.90 -0.65 0.00
C GLY A 247 -5.29 -1.98 0.43
N LEU A 248 -5.46 -3.01 -0.40
CA LEU A 248 -4.88 -4.33 -0.17
C LEU A 248 -3.35 -4.30 -0.23
N VAL A 249 -2.75 -3.61 -1.20
CA VAL A 249 -1.28 -3.42 -1.26
C VAL A 249 -0.75 -2.76 0.02
N VAL A 250 -1.43 -1.71 0.48
CA VAL A 250 -1.05 -0.97 1.69
C VAL A 250 -1.21 -1.86 2.92
N PHE A 251 -2.31 -2.60 3.03
CA PHE A 251 -2.52 -3.58 4.10
C PHE A 251 -1.39 -4.61 4.15
N MET A 252 -1.04 -5.22 3.00
CA MET A 252 0.04 -6.22 2.95
C MET A 252 1.39 -5.62 3.33
N LEU A 253 1.66 -4.36 2.96
CA LEU A 253 2.85 -3.65 3.38
C LEU A 253 2.92 -3.50 4.90
N PHE A 254 1.80 -3.17 5.55
CA PHE A 254 1.73 -3.07 7.00
C PHE A 254 1.77 -4.42 7.69
N GLU A 255 1.12 -5.46 7.18
CA GLU A 255 1.19 -6.80 7.81
C GLU A 255 2.63 -7.35 7.83
N ILE A 256 3.44 -7.06 6.80
CA ILE A 256 4.88 -7.36 6.86
C ILE A 256 5.58 -6.50 7.90
N LEU A 257 5.32 -5.19 7.93
CA LEU A 257 6.01 -4.28 8.83
C LEU A 257 5.66 -4.54 10.29
N ASP A 258 4.37 -4.63 10.61
CA ASP A 258 3.84 -4.94 11.94
C ASP A 258 4.19 -6.37 12.35
N GLY A 259 4.33 -7.28 11.39
CA GLY A 259 4.82 -8.61 11.63
C GLY A 259 6.29 -8.70 12.03
N VAL A 260 7.05 -7.65 11.75
CA VAL A 260 8.48 -7.57 12.04
C VAL A 260 8.78 -6.53 13.12
N TYR A 261 7.88 -5.57 13.29
CA TYR A 261 7.85 -4.57 14.35
C TYR A 261 6.75 -4.89 15.35
N SER A 262 6.48 -6.16 15.67
CA SER A 262 5.51 -6.45 16.72
C SER A 262 6.07 -5.86 18.02
N LEU A 263 5.53 -4.70 18.39
CA LEU A 263 5.81 -3.96 19.62
C LEU A 263 5.37 -4.74 20.87
N SER A 264 4.97 -6.00 20.71
CA SER A 264 4.72 -7.00 21.73
C SER A 264 6.00 -7.60 22.34
N GLY A 265 7.19 -7.31 21.79
CA GLY A 265 8.46 -7.73 22.38
C GLY A 265 9.10 -6.63 23.20
N SER A 266 8.86 -6.61 24.52
CA SER A 266 9.75 -6.12 25.62
C SER A 266 10.93 -5.19 25.22
N GLY A 267 10.64 -4.10 24.51
CA GLY A 267 11.62 -3.10 24.11
C GLY A 267 11.48 -1.86 24.98
N VAL A 268 12.46 -0.95 24.93
CA VAL A 268 12.54 0.29 25.73
C VAL A 268 11.34 1.26 25.57
N LEU A 269 10.41 0.94 24.67
CA LEU A 269 9.16 1.67 24.42
C LEU A 269 7.90 0.83 24.74
N GLY A 270 8.07 -0.34 25.36
CA GLY A 270 7.01 -1.22 25.79
C GLY A 270 6.05 -0.46 26.70
N ALA A 271 4.77 -0.57 26.39
CA ALA A 271 3.70 -0.02 27.20
C ALA A 271 3.56 -0.84 28.48
N ASP A 272 4.56 -0.77 29.35
CA ASP A 272 4.55 -1.35 30.68
C ASP A 272 3.57 -0.51 31.53
N GLY A 273 2.27 -0.69 31.29
CA GLY A 273 1.19 -0.01 32.02
C GLY A 273 -0.07 0.36 31.24
N LEU A 274 -0.12 0.22 29.90
CA LEU A 274 -1.35 0.53 29.15
C LEU A 274 -2.28 -0.67 29.01
N GLY A 275 -3.57 -0.47 29.28
CA GLY A 275 -4.61 -1.45 29.01
C GLY A 275 -4.82 -1.72 27.52
N ALA A 276 -5.39 -2.87 27.17
CA ALA A 276 -5.65 -3.27 25.78
C ALA A 276 -6.42 -2.21 24.98
N LEU A 277 -7.43 -1.59 25.60
CA LEU A 277 -8.24 -0.52 24.99
C LEU A 277 -7.43 0.74 24.70
N GLU A 278 -6.46 1.07 25.54
CA GLU A 278 -5.63 2.27 25.39
C GLU A 278 -4.64 2.06 24.24
N GLN A 279 -4.04 0.88 24.15
CA GLN A 279 -3.17 0.50 23.03
C GLN A 279 -3.94 0.52 21.70
N ALA A 280 -5.14 -0.05 21.67
CA ALA A 280 -6.01 -0.01 20.49
C ALA A 280 -6.40 1.43 20.12
N ALA A 281 -6.73 2.28 21.11
CA ALA A 281 -7.08 3.68 20.87
C ALA A 281 -5.91 4.48 20.26
N LEU A 282 -4.69 4.29 20.78
CA LEU A 282 -3.49 4.94 20.25
C LEU A 282 -3.18 4.49 18.81
N ALA A 283 -3.32 3.19 18.52
CA ALA A 283 -3.14 2.64 17.18
C ALA A 283 -4.17 3.22 16.19
N VAL A 284 -5.46 3.20 16.54
CA VAL A 284 -6.52 3.78 15.70
C VAL A 284 -6.29 5.27 15.45
N ALA A 285 -5.90 6.02 16.47
CA ALA A 285 -5.57 7.44 16.33
C ALA A 285 -4.37 7.67 15.40
N ALA A 286 -3.32 6.85 15.51
CA ALA A 286 -2.15 6.94 14.65
C ALA A 286 -2.50 6.62 13.17
N ILE A 287 -3.30 5.56 12.95
CA ILE A 287 -3.83 5.21 11.62
C ILE A 287 -4.63 6.39 11.05
N ALA A 288 -5.49 7.04 11.85
CA ALA A 288 -6.28 8.17 11.41
C ALA A 288 -5.40 9.38 10.99
N VAL A 289 -4.33 9.67 11.74
CA VAL A 289 -3.35 10.71 11.37
C VAL A 289 -2.67 10.37 10.05
N GLY A 290 -2.19 9.14 9.88
CA GLY A 290 -1.59 8.65 8.64
C GLY A 290 -2.54 8.73 7.46
N ALA A 291 -3.81 8.38 7.65
CA ALA A 291 -4.86 8.46 6.65
C ALA A 291 -5.11 9.91 6.17
N VAL A 292 -5.16 10.86 7.10
CA VAL A 292 -5.31 12.30 6.79
C VAL A 292 -4.08 12.82 6.06
N PHE A 293 -2.87 12.42 6.49
CA PHE A 293 -1.63 12.75 5.78
C PHE A 293 -1.64 12.22 4.35
N LEU A 294 -2.00 10.95 4.15
CA LEU A 294 -2.11 10.31 2.84
C LEU A 294 -3.10 11.06 1.95
N ALA A 295 -4.30 11.35 2.44
CA ALA A 295 -5.35 12.04 1.70
C ALA A 295 -4.89 13.43 1.23
N ARG A 296 -4.26 14.22 2.12
CA ARG A 296 -3.77 15.56 1.78
C ARG A 296 -2.61 15.53 0.79
N THR A 297 -1.66 14.63 0.99
CA THR A 297 -0.49 14.48 0.11
C THR A 297 -0.94 14.05 -1.29
N THR A 298 -1.86 13.07 -1.35
CA THR A 298 -2.46 12.60 -2.60
C THR A 298 -3.23 13.71 -3.31
N SER A 299 -4.05 14.47 -2.59
CA SER A 299 -4.83 15.59 -3.14
C SER A 299 -3.94 16.65 -3.80
N ARG A 300 -2.79 16.98 -3.19
CA ARG A 300 -1.85 17.95 -3.78
C ARG A 300 -1.08 17.40 -4.96
N LEU A 301 -0.68 16.13 -4.90
CA LEU A 301 -0.01 15.46 -6.03
C LEU A 301 -0.93 15.37 -7.26
N ASP A 302 -2.24 15.30 -7.04
CA ASP A 302 -3.26 15.33 -8.08
C ASP A 302 -3.56 16.75 -8.60
N GLN A 303 -3.77 17.73 -7.69
CA GLN A 303 -4.06 19.12 -8.07
C GLN A 303 -2.92 19.78 -8.82
N ALA A 304 -1.69 19.46 -8.46
CA ALA A 304 -0.54 19.91 -9.18
C ALA A 304 -0.38 19.01 -10.41
N ALA A 305 -0.35 19.58 -11.62
CA ALA A 305 0.10 18.87 -12.84
C ALA A 305 1.54 18.29 -12.74
N THR A 306 2.14 18.33 -11.56
CA THR A 306 3.34 17.69 -11.06
C THR A 306 3.44 16.22 -11.43
N LEU A 307 2.37 15.41 -11.46
CA LEU A 307 2.48 14.03 -11.95
C LEU A 307 2.84 13.94 -13.45
N LYS A 308 2.49 14.95 -14.26
CA LYS A 308 2.98 15.05 -15.65
C LYS A 308 4.44 15.55 -15.70
N ARG A 309 4.88 16.33 -14.69
CA ARG A 309 6.27 16.82 -14.57
C ARG A 309 7.22 15.78 -13.97
N LEU A 310 6.75 14.89 -13.11
CA LEU A 310 7.52 13.83 -12.44
C LEU A 310 7.46 12.53 -13.24
N ARG A 311 8.14 12.54 -14.39
CA ARG A 311 8.05 11.52 -15.45
C ARG A 311 8.24 10.08 -14.95
N TYR A 312 9.22 9.85 -14.07
CA TYR A 312 9.62 8.50 -13.63
C TYR A 312 8.95 8.06 -12.33
N LEU A 313 8.22 8.93 -11.68
CA LEU A 313 7.63 8.65 -10.37
C LEU A 313 6.58 7.51 -10.43
N LYS A 314 5.82 7.43 -11.53
CA LYS A 314 4.89 6.31 -11.79
C LYS A 314 5.62 4.98 -12.00
N ALA A 315 6.82 5.02 -12.56
CA ALA A 315 7.65 3.83 -12.76
C ALA A 315 8.21 3.36 -11.42
N GLY A 316 8.84 4.28 -10.65
CA GLY A 316 9.34 3.98 -9.32
C GLY A 316 8.28 3.36 -8.41
N ALA A 317 7.08 3.95 -8.37
CA ALA A 317 5.96 3.41 -7.59
C ALA A 317 5.57 1.98 -8.00
N ALA A 318 5.72 1.60 -9.26
CA ALA A 318 5.46 0.23 -9.69
C ALA A 318 6.61 -0.72 -9.30
N TYR A 319 7.87 -0.27 -9.39
CA TYR A 319 9.00 -1.06 -8.92
C TYR A 319 8.95 -1.31 -7.41
N VAL A 320 8.43 -0.38 -6.62
CA VAL A 320 8.14 -0.62 -5.19
C VAL A 320 7.19 -1.81 -5.01
N LEU A 321 6.13 -1.92 -5.84
CA LEU A 321 5.22 -3.08 -5.78
C LEU A 321 5.94 -4.38 -6.12
N GLY A 322 6.82 -4.35 -7.13
CA GLY A 322 7.62 -5.51 -7.50
C GLY A 322 8.54 -5.95 -6.36
N VAL A 323 9.26 -5.01 -5.74
CA VAL A 323 10.12 -5.27 -4.58
C VAL A 323 9.28 -5.81 -3.42
N LEU A 324 8.14 -5.19 -3.13
CA LEU A 324 7.25 -5.62 -2.05
C LEU A 324 6.75 -7.06 -2.25
N ALA A 325 6.33 -7.42 -3.46
CA ALA A 325 5.92 -8.79 -3.77
C ALA A 325 7.05 -9.80 -3.56
N VAL A 326 8.29 -9.45 -3.92
CA VAL A 326 9.47 -10.29 -3.67
C VAL A 326 9.78 -10.40 -2.18
N LEU A 327 9.67 -9.29 -1.43
CA LEU A 327 9.87 -9.31 0.03
C LEU A 327 8.80 -10.16 0.74
N LEU A 328 7.55 -10.14 0.27
CA LEU A 328 6.48 -11.02 0.77
C LEU A 328 6.76 -12.52 0.52
N TRP A 329 7.27 -12.86 -0.66
CA TRP A 329 7.71 -14.23 -0.93
C TRP A 329 8.91 -14.63 -0.08
N THR A 330 9.85 -13.69 0.13
CA THR A 330 11.05 -13.92 0.94
C THR A 330 10.71 -14.08 2.42
N SER A 331 9.71 -13.33 2.92
CA SER A 331 9.27 -13.41 4.32
C SER A 331 8.67 -14.75 4.71
N LEU A 332 8.29 -15.59 3.73
CA LEU A 332 7.85 -16.97 3.98
C LEU A 332 9.01 -17.92 4.30
N LEU A 333 10.24 -17.55 3.93
CA LEU A 333 11.43 -18.39 4.06
C LEU A 333 12.37 -17.90 5.16
N VAL A 334 12.47 -16.58 5.32
CA VAL A 334 13.37 -15.92 6.26
C VAL A 334 12.67 -14.68 6.83
N PRO A 335 12.78 -14.40 8.16
CA PRO A 335 12.28 -13.16 8.73
C PRO A 335 12.95 -11.94 8.07
N VAL A 336 12.15 -11.07 7.46
CA VAL A 336 12.65 -9.87 6.77
C VAL A 336 12.47 -8.66 7.69
N PRO A 337 13.54 -7.98 8.17
CA PRO A 337 13.43 -6.77 9.00
C PRO A 337 12.51 -5.71 8.37
N GLY A 338 11.55 -5.17 9.13
CA GLY A 338 10.65 -4.13 8.61
C GLY A 338 11.40 -2.87 8.18
N ALA A 339 12.52 -2.57 8.87
CA ALA A 339 13.45 -1.51 8.47
C ALA A 339 13.94 -1.68 7.03
N VAL A 340 14.21 -2.92 6.59
CA VAL A 340 14.67 -3.22 5.22
C VAL A 340 13.55 -2.93 4.22
N VAL A 341 12.32 -3.33 4.53
CA VAL A 341 11.12 -3.06 3.69
C VAL A 341 10.91 -1.56 3.53
N ALA A 342 10.91 -0.81 4.63
CA ALA A 342 10.75 0.64 4.63
C ALA A 342 11.89 1.36 3.87
N TRP A 343 13.12 0.88 4.03
CA TRP A 343 14.29 1.42 3.32
C TRP A 343 14.18 1.22 1.81
N PHE A 344 13.78 0.04 1.33
CA PHE A 344 13.59 -0.21 -0.10
C PHE A 344 12.51 0.70 -0.71
N GLY A 345 11.38 0.89 -0.03
CA GLY A 345 10.33 1.83 -0.46
C GLY A 345 10.88 3.24 -0.62
N THR A 346 11.53 3.74 0.43
CA THR A 346 12.14 5.08 0.48
C THR A 346 13.20 5.26 -0.60
N VAL A 347 14.09 4.29 -0.80
CA VAL A 347 15.19 4.37 -1.78
C VAL A 347 14.65 4.35 -3.21
N VAL A 348 13.74 3.44 -3.54
CA VAL A 348 13.20 3.33 -4.91
C VAL A 348 12.39 4.59 -5.27
N ILE A 349 11.55 5.08 -4.35
CA ILE A 349 10.76 6.30 -4.57
C ILE A 349 11.66 7.53 -4.57
N GLY A 350 12.63 7.60 -3.66
CA GLY A 350 13.64 8.65 -3.59
C GLY A 350 14.45 8.76 -4.89
N LEU A 351 14.88 7.62 -5.44
CA LEU A 351 15.60 7.57 -6.72
C LEU A 351 14.69 7.97 -7.88
N ALA A 352 13.43 7.54 -7.88
CA ALA A 352 12.45 7.92 -8.91
C ALA A 352 12.11 9.42 -8.86
N LEU A 353 12.05 10.02 -7.67
CA LEU A 353 11.91 11.46 -7.46
C LEU A 353 13.16 12.20 -7.93
N ALA A 354 14.35 11.76 -7.50
CA ALA A 354 15.63 12.35 -7.87
C ALA A 354 15.82 12.36 -9.39
N THR A 355 15.57 11.24 -10.06
CA THR A 355 15.69 11.14 -11.52
C THR A 355 14.57 11.87 -12.29
N SER A 356 13.45 12.16 -11.63
CA SER A 356 12.36 12.96 -12.19
C SER A 356 12.59 14.48 -12.10
N LEU A 357 13.45 14.93 -11.19
CA LEU A 357 13.77 16.35 -11.02
C LEU A 357 14.63 16.86 -12.19
N PRO A 358 14.37 18.07 -12.72
CA PRO A 358 15.13 18.63 -13.83
C PRO A 358 16.48 19.20 -13.36
N TRP A 359 17.36 18.36 -12.81
CA TRP A 359 18.68 18.72 -12.31
C TRP A 359 19.49 19.54 -13.32
N ARG A 360 19.38 19.20 -14.62
CA ARG A 360 20.07 19.91 -15.70
C ARG A 360 19.54 21.34 -15.93
N ALA A 361 18.27 21.60 -15.69
CA ALA A 361 17.71 22.96 -15.79
C ALA A 361 18.11 23.82 -14.59
N TRP A 362 18.23 23.20 -13.40
CA TRP A 362 18.66 23.87 -12.18
C TRP A 362 20.17 24.17 -12.20
N ALA A 363 21.00 23.20 -12.61
CA ALA A 363 22.44 23.38 -12.79
C ALA A 363 22.78 24.44 -13.86
N ARG A 364 22.00 24.54 -14.95
CA ARG A 364 22.16 25.64 -15.94
C ARG A 364 21.84 27.01 -15.35
N ARG A 365 20.82 27.13 -14.50
CA ARG A 365 20.50 28.41 -13.82
C ARG A 365 21.57 28.82 -12.81
N LEU A 366 22.18 27.86 -12.12
CA LEU A 366 23.29 28.10 -11.20
C LEU A 366 24.58 28.50 -11.94
N ARG A 367 24.88 27.85 -13.08
CA ARG A 367 25.99 28.26 -13.96
C ARG A 367 25.78 29.65 -14.57
N LEU A 368 24.55 29.99 -14.96
CA LEU A 368 24.25 31.34 -15.48
C LEU A 368 24.35 32.42 -14.40
N ARG A 369 24.10 32.09 -13.12
CA ARG A 369 24.27 33.03 -11.99
C ARG A 369 25.72 33.22 -11.55
N THR A 370 26.60 32.26 -11.82
CA THR A 370 28.03 32.33 -11.50
C THR A 370 28.85 32.97 -12.62
N VAL A 371 28.27 33.14 -13.81
CA VAL A 371 28.87 33.86 -14.95
C VAL A 371 28.37 35.32 -15.02
N ALA A 372 27.29 35.65 -14.30
CA ALA A 372 26.66 36.97 -14.30
C ALA A 372 26.93 37.79 -13.01
N GLY A 373 27.78 37.30 -12.11
CA GLY A 373 28.33 38.02 -10.97
C GLY A 373 29.82 37.80 -10.96
#